data_AF-A0A6P0TIN8-F1
#
_entry.id   AF-A0A6P0TIN8-F1
#
_cell.length_a   1.000
_cell.length_b   1.000
_cell.length_c   1.000
_cell.angle_alpha   90.00
_cell.angle_beta   90.00
_cell.angle_gamma   90.00
#
_symmetry.space_group_name_H-M   'P 1'
#
loop_
_entity.id
_entity.type
_entity.pdbx_description
1 polymer ?
#
loop_
_entity_poly.entity_id
_entity_poly.type
_entity_poly.pdbx_seq_one_letter_code
_entity_poly.pdbx_strand_id
1 'polypeptide(L)'
;MKRIGIGVITAMIVVLGAAIAHSGSWDNFKLRYYAFTQVFHDQNQELDDLRKQQQNPEVTARIELAQLLNGGPPKDGIPSIDDLQFDTAATTPFQDDDLVIGVVINGKAKAYPFNVLNWHEIVNDTVGGQNVTITYSYIWQDDAQTPHNQFSGESQQFIHAEIEQPGRQEMEWGDRTIEAVWDETLSTIIVRADDGTIIPSSTAFAFVYPAFFESN
;
A
#
# COMPACT_ATOMS: atom_id res chain seq x y z
N MET A 1 39.64 -29.67 -1.19
CA MET A 1 38.31 -29.17 -1.59
C MET A 1 38.13 -29.38 -3.09
N LYS A 2 37.36 -30.38 -3.55
CA LYS A 2 36.84 -30.43 -4.94
C LYS A 2 35.92 -31.64 -5.16
N ARG A 3 34.95 -31.43 -6.06
CA ARG A 3 33.84 -32.29 -6.49
C ARG A 3 32.56 -32.17 -5.66
N ILE A 4 32.03 -30.95 -5.56
CA ILE A 4 30.58 -30.81 -5.66
C ILE A 4 30.24 -31.33 -7.08
N GLY A 5 29.67 -32.52 -7.15
CA GLY A 5 29.46 -33.24 -8.40
C GLY A 5 28.47 -32.49 -9.29
N ILE A 6 28.68 -32.57 -10.60
CA ILE A 6 27.80 -32.00 -11.63
C ILE A 6 26.31 -32.30 -11.35
N GLY A 7 25.99 -33.47 -10.78
CA GLY A 7 24.63 -33.84 -10.38
C GLY A 7 23.98 -32.93 -9.32
N VAL A 8 24.75 -32.34 -8.40
CA VAL A 8 24.23 -31.39 -7.40
C VAL A 8 23.84 -30.08 -8.08
N ILE A 9 24.66 -29.60 -9.02
CA ILE A 9 24.39 -28.37 -9.78
C ILE A 9 23.15 -28.58 -10.66
N THR A 10 23.06 -29.72 -11.35
CA THR A 10 21.88 -30.04 -12.17
C THR A 10 20.61 -30.14 -11.34
N ALA A 11 20.65 -30.78 -10.17
CA ALA A 11 19.51 -30.86 -9.26
C ALA A 11 19.07 -29.47 -8.79
N MET A 12 20.00 -28.58 -8.44
CA MET A 12 19.69 -27.20 -8.05
C MET A 12 19.02 -26.42 -9.19
N ILE A 13 19.50 -26.55 -10.42
CA ILE A 13 18.90 -25.87 -11.60
C ILE A 13 17.47 -26.37 -11.84
N VAL A 14 17.24 -27.68 -11.73
CA VAL A 14 15.89 -28.26 -11.91
C VAL A 14 14.94 -27.78 -10.81
N VAL A 15 15.38 -27.76 -9.55
CA VAL A 15 14.58 -27.26 -8.43
C VAL A 15 14.26 -25.77 -8.60
N LEU A 16 15.26 -24.97 -8.98
CA LEU A 16 15.07 -23.54 -9.24
C LEU A 16 14.09 -23.32 -10.40
N GLY A 17 14.26 -24.03 -11.52
CA GLY A 17 13.37 -23.94 -12.68
C GLY A 17 11.93 -24.32 -12.35
N ALA A 18 11.73 -25.38 -11.56
CA ALA A 18 10.40 -25.79 -11.10
C ALA A 18 9.76 -24.72 -10.18
N ALA A 19 10.54 -24.11 -9.29
CA ALA A 19 10.04 -23.06 -8.41
C ALA A 19 9.65 -21.79 -9.17
N ILE A 20 10.40 -21.41 -10.21
CA ILE A 20 10.08 -20.28 -11.10
C ILE A 20 8.82 -20.57 -11.94
N ALA A 21 8.70 -21.79 -12.46
CA ALA A 21 7.49 -22.18 -13.21
C ALA A 21 6.25 -22.15 -12.30
N HIS A 22 6.39 -22.59 -11.04
CA HIS A 22 5.30 -22.58 -10.07
C HIS A 22 4.87 -21.15 -9.66
N SER A 23 5.77 -20.16 -9.69
CA SER A 23 5.42 -18.76 -9.45
C SER A 23 4.86 -18.04 -10.70
N GLY A 24 4.85 -18.69 -11.86
CA GLY A 24 4.30 -18.15 -13.12
C GLY A 24 5.20 -17.14 -13.84
N SER A 25 6.17 -16.52 -13.16
CA SER A 25 7.21 -15.69 -13.77
C SER A 25 8.46 -15.61 -12.88
N TRP A 26 9.57 -15.12 -13.46
CA TRP A 26 10.80 -14.82 -12.72
C TRP A 26 10.61 -13.69 -11.71
N ASP A 27 9.81 -12.69 -12.05
CA ASP A 27 9.52 -11.59 -11.14
C ASP A 27 8.68 -12.08 -9.95
N ASN A 28 7.64 -12.88 -10.20
CA ASN A 28 6.85 -13.50 -9.14
C ASN A 28 7.69 -14.46 -8.26
N PHE A 29 8.68 -15.14 -8.84
CA PHE A 29 9.63 -15.95 -8.08
C PHE A 29 10.43 -15.10 -7.10
N LYS A 30 11.03 -14.00 -7.58
CA LYS A 30 11.78 -13.06 -6.73
C LYS A 30 10.91 -12.47 -5.63
N LEU A 31 9.64 -12.19 -5.92
CA LEU A 31 8.71 -11.66 -4.92
C LEU A 31 8.38 -12.68 -3.85
N ARG A 32 7.98 -13.89 -4.26
CA ARG A 32 7.59 -14.97 -3.35
C ARG A 32 8.73 -15.45 -2.46
N TYR A 33 9.97 -15.35 -2.94
CA TYR A 33 11.18 -15.72 -2.22
C TYR A 33 12.07 -14.51 -1.91
N TYR A 34 11.47 -13.34 -1.67
CA TYR A 34 12.20 -12.09 -1.47
C TYR A 34 13.29 -12.18 -0.41
N ALA A 35 13.01 -12.81 0.72
CA ALA A 35 14.00 -12.96 1.80
C ALA A 35 15.32 -13.60 1.33
N PHE A 36 15.27 -14.45 0.31
CA PHE A 36 16.43 -15.05 -0.34
C PHE A 36 16.95 -14.19 -1.50
N THR A 37 16.07 -13.61 -2.31
CA THR A 37 16.48 -12.88 -3.52
C THR A 37 16.88 -11.43 -3.28
N GLN A 38 16.59 -10.86 -2.12
CA GLN A 38 16.95 -9.49 -1.74
C GLN A 38 18.47 -9.25 -1.77
N VAL A 39 19.27 -10.30 -1.49
CA VAL A 39 20.75 -10.24 -1.55
C VAL A 39 21.25 -10.03 -2.99
N PHE A 40 20.42 -10.35 -3.98
CA PHE A 40 20.70 -10.12 -5.40
C PHE A 40 20.02 -8.85 -5.93
N HIS A 41 19.33 -8.08 -5.07
CA HIS A 41 18.67 -6.84 -5.46
C HIS A 41 19.71 -5.71 -5.46
N ASP A 42 19.89 -5.07 -6.61
CA ASP A 42 20.74 -3.90 -6.71
C ASP A 42 19.95 -2.66 -6.31
N GLN A 43 20.16 -2.19 -5.09
CA GLN A 43 19.52 -0.96 -4.58
C GLN A 43 19.93 0.29 -5.37
N ASN A 44 20.99 0.22 -6.19
CA ASN A 44 21.42 1.34 -7.03
C ASN A 44 20.74 1.36 -8.40
N GLN A 45 19.91 0.36 -8.74
CA GLN A 45 19.30 0.28 -10.06
C GLN A 45 18.49 1.55 -10.39
N GLU A 46 17.75 2.09 -9.43
CA GLU A 46 16.99 3.33 -9.62
C GLU A 46 17.91 4.54 -9.84
N LEU A 47 19.03 4.63 -9.11
CA LEU A 47 20.04 5.67 -9.31
C LEU A 47 20.69 5.56 -10.70
N ASP A 48 20.95 4.34 -11.17
CA ASP A 48 21.49 4.08 -12.50
C ASP A 48 20.50 4.43 -13.62
N ASP A 49 19.21 4.19 -13.39
CA ASP A 49 18.16 4.56 -14.34
C ASP A 49 18.00 6.09 -14.42
N LEU A 50 18.12 6.81 -13.31
CA LEU A 50 18.19 8.29 -13.31
C LEU A 50 19.40 8.80 -14.11
N ARG A 51 20.59 8.18 -13.92
CA ARG A 51 21.80 8.51 -14.69
C ARG A 51 21.60 8.30 -16.19
N LYS A 52 20.93 7.22 -16.61
CA LYS A 52 20.59 6.96 -18.03
C LYS A 52 19.64 8.02 -18.60
N GLN A 53 18.79 8.62 -17.77
CA GLN A 53 17.91 9.73 -18.12
C GLN A 53 18.60 11.10 -18.08
N GLN A 54 19.93 11.13 -17.98
CA GLN A 54 20.74 12.35 -17.85
C GLN A 54 20.44 13.16 -16.58
N GLN A 55 19.84 12.54 -15.56
CA GLN A 55 19.72 13.14 -14.23
C GLN A 55 20.93 12.76 -13.39
N ASN A 56 21.50 13.73 -12.66
CA ASN A 56 22.58 13.47 -11.73
C ASN A 56 22.05 13.56 -10.27
N PRO A 57 21.67 12.43 -9.66
CA PRO A 57 21.16 12.40 -8.29
C PRO A 57 22.20 12.87 -7.25
N GLU A 58 23.50 12.79 -7.54
CA GLU A 58 24.55 13.30 -6.65
C GLU A 58 24.55 14.83 -6.53
N VAL A 59 23.97 15.52 -7.53
CA VAL A 59 23.89 16.98 -7.58
C VAL A 59 22.49 17.48 -7.26
N THR A 60 21.45 16.70 -7.56
CA THR A 60 20.05 17.13 -7.37
C THR A 60 19.45 16.70 -6.04
N ALA A 61 19.96 15.63 -5.41
CA ALA A 61 19.46 15.19 -4.12
C ALA A 61 19.80 16.21 -3.02
N ARG A 62 18.84 16.46 -2.12
CA ARG A 62 19.02 17.33 -0.94
C ARG A 62 19.60 16.59 0.27
N ILE A 63 19.88 15.30 0.09
CA ILE A 63 20.36 14.36 1.11
C ILE A 63 21.53 13.57 0.51
N GLU A 64 22.40 13.05 1.37
CA GLU A 64 23.48 12.17 0.91
C GLU A 64 22.87 10.86 0.41
N LEU A 65 23.21 10.44 -0.81
CA LEU A 65 22.65 9.20 -1.39
C LEU A 65 22.98 7.95 -0.56
N ALA A 66 24.07 7.96 0.20
CA ALA A 66 24.42 6.87 1.12
C ALA A 66 23.44 6.72 2.30
N GLN A 67 22.61 7.73 2.56
CA GLN A 67 21.57 7.72 3.59
C GLN A 67 20.22 7.23 3.04
N LEU A 68 20.12 6.95 1.73
CA LEU A 68 18.97 6.28 1.15
C LEU A 68 19.00 4.80 1.54
N LEU A 69 18.26 4.46 2.59
CA LEU A 69 18.07 3.08 3.02
C LEU A 69 16.84 2.47 2.34
N ASN A 70 16.84 1.14 2.18
CA ASN A 70 15.62 0.42 1.82
C ASN A 70 14.62 0.55 2.97
N GLY A 71 13.63 1.43 2.81
CA GLY A 71 12.63 1.70 3.82
C GLY A 71 11.47 0.69 3.83
N GLY A 72 11.26 -0.06 2.75
CA GLY A 72 10.01 -0.78 2.56
C GLY A 72 10.05 -2.23 3.04
N PRO A 73 8.92 -2.78 3.54
CA PRO A 73 8.70 -4.21 3.39
C PRO A 73 8.79 -4.58 1.89
N PRO A 74 9.18 -5.80 1.54
CA PRO A 74 9.18 -6.21 0.14
C PRO A 74 7.81 -6.05 -0.49
N LYS A 75 7.75 -6.12 -1.82
CA LYS A 75 6.45 -6.33 -2.47
C LYS A 75 5.80 -7.60 -1.91
N ASP A 76 4.54 -7.47 -1.51
CA ASP A 76 3.72 -8.43 -0.75
C ASP A 76 4.21 -8.71 0.69
N GLY A 77 5.12 -7.89 1.23
CA GLY A 77 5.58 -7.96 2.62
C GLY A 77 4.51 -7.57 3.64
N ILE A 78 3.44 -6.93 3.18
CA ILE A 78 2.18 -6.72 3.91
C ILE A 78 1.08 -7.33 3.02
N PRO A 79 0.67 -8.59 3.26
CA PRO A 79 -0.28 -9.27 2.40
C PRO A 79 -1.71 -8.75 2.65
N SER A 80 -2.42 -8.42 1.58
CA SER A 80 -3.85 -8.12 1.65
C SER A 80 -4.66 -9.32 2.15
N ILE A 81 -5.81 -9.05 2.76
CA ILE A 81 -6.81 -10.09 3.02
C ILE A 81 -7.78 -10.15 1.84
N ASP A 82 -7.77 -11.28 1.15
CA ASP A 82 -8.65 -11.54 0.00
C ASP A 82 -9.71 -12.64 0.27
N ASP A 83 -9.48 -13.50 1.28
CA ASP A 83 -10.45 -14.50 1.76
C ASP A 83 -10.92 -14.14 3.17
N LEU A 84 -11.93 -13.27 3.23
CA LEU A 84 -12.46 -12.75 4.48
C LEU A 84 -13.38 -13.75 5.17
N GLN A 85 -13.11 -13.97 6.45
CA GLN A 85 -14.01 -14.71 7.35
C GLN A 85 -14.54 -13.74 8.39
N PHE A 86 -15.82 -13.40 8.29
CA PHE A 86 -16.49 -12.55 9.26
C PHE A 86 -17.11 -13.38 10.37
N ASP A 87 -17.00 -12.87 11.58
CA ASP A 87 -17.76 -13.35 12.73
C ASP A 87 -18.84 -12.34 13.13
N THR A 88 -19.69 -12.70 14.08
CA THR A 88 -20.76 -11.83 14.59
C THR A 88 -20.41 -11.25 15.95
N ALA A 89 -21.03 -10.12 16.32
CA ALA A 89 -20.88 -9.55 17.65
C ALA A 89 -21.34 -10.49 18.79
N ALA A 90 -22.14 -11.52 18.50
CA ALA A 90 -22.55 -12.49 19.50
C ALA A 90 -21.44 -13.50 19.85
N THR A 91 -20.52 -13.73 18.92
CA THR A 91 -19.47 -14.76 18.99
C THR A 91 -18.09 -14.14 19.18
N THR A 92 -17.84 -13.00 18.55
CA THR A 92 -16.65 -12.15 18.75
C THR A 92 -17.11 -10.73 19.06
N PRO A 93 -17.52 -10.45 20.31
CA PRO A 93 -17.88 -9.10 20.74
C PRO A 93 -16.64 -8.21 20.80
N PHE A 94 -16.78 -6.99 20.28
CA PHE A 94 -15.80 -5.92 20.52
C PHE A 94 -16.01 -5.31 21.91
N GLN A 95 -14.92 -4.83 22.52
CA GLN A 95 -14.99 -3.95 23.69
C GLN A 95 -15.50 -2.56 23.25
N ASP A 96 -16.02 -1.78 24.20
CA ASP A 96 -16.55 -0.44 23.94
C ASP A 96 -15.48 0.54 23.40
N ASP A 97 -14.20 0.25 23.63
CA ASP A 97 -13.05 1.05 23.21
C ASP A 97 -12.27 0.45 22.03
N ASP A 98 -12.74 -0.66 21.43
CA ASP A 98 -12.11 -1.24 20.25
C ASP A 98 -12.30 -0.32 19.03
N LEU A 99 -11.19 0.02 18.39
CA LEU A 99 -11.21 0.81 17.15
C LEU A 99 -11.51 -0.09 15.94
N VAL A 100 -12.53 0.31 15.17
CA VAL A 100 -12.92 -0.38 13.94
C VAL A 100 -13.17 0.63 12.83
N ILE A 101 -12.92 0.23 11.58
CA ILE A 101 -13.52 0.89 10.42
C ILE A 101 -14.90 0.26 10.22
N GLY A 102 -15.96 1.06 10.38
CA GLY A 102 -17.33 0.65 10.09
C GLY A 102 -17.72 0.99 8.65
N VAL A 103 -18.22 0.02 7.89
CA VAL A 103 -18.71 0.24 6.52
C VAL A 103 -20.17 -0.19 6.44
N VAL A 104 -21.02 0.71 5.93
CA VAL A 104 -22.44 0.44 5.68
C VAL A 104 -22.77 0.76 4.23
N ILE A 105 -23.08 -0.26 3.44
CA ILE A 105 -23.46 -0.11 2.03
C ILE A 105 -24.72 -0.93 1.77
N ASN A 106 -25.72 -0.31 1.11
CA ASN A 106 -27.01 -0.94 0.79
C ASN A 106 -27.67 -1.67 1.97
N GLY A 107 -27.61 -1.07 3.16
CA GLY A 107 -28.17 -1.62 4.40
C GLY A 107 -27.41 -2.81 4.98
N LYS A 108 -26.22 -3.15 4.46
CA LYS A 108 -25.32 -4.15 5.03
C LYS A 108 -24.18 -3.45 5.77
N ALA A 109 -24.07 -3.74 7.06
CA ALA A 109 -23.01 -3.22 7.92
C ALA A 109 -21.95 -4.28 8.17
N LYS A 110 -20.67 -3.90 8.08
CA LYS A 110 -19.50 -4.70 8.48
C LYS A 110 -18.53 -3.83 9.27
N ALA A 111 -17.78 -4.43 10.18
CA ALA A 111 -16.73 -3.78 10.95
C ALA A 111 -15.38 -4.45 10.70
N TYR A 112 -14.35 -3.66 10.44
CA TYR A 112 -12.98 -4.12 10.18
C TYR A 112 -12.11 -3.63 11.33
N PRO A 113 -11.67 -4.52 12.23
CA PRO A 113 -10.99 -4.09 13.44
C PRO A 113 -9.56 -3.62 13.16
N PHE A 114 -9.17 -2.57 13.87
CA PHE A 114 -7.89 -1.90 13.69
C PHE A 114 -6.71 -2.86 13.82
N ASN A 115 -6.74 -3.76 14.80
CA ASN A 115 -5.68 -4.74 15.03
C ASN A 115 -5.41 -5.67 13.83
N VAL A 116 -6.44 -6.00 13.04
CA VAL A 116 -6.32 -6.78 11.80
C VAL A 116 -5.80 -5.87 10.68
N LEU A 117 -6.38 -4.69 10.54
CA LEU A 117 -5.99 -3.72 9.51
C LEU A 117 -4.57 -3.20 9.70
N ASN A 118 -4.06 -3.08 10.93
CA ASN A 118 -2.70 -2.66 11.22
C ASN A 118 -1.65 -3.71 10.79
N TRP A 119 -2.06 -4.96 10.59
CA TRP A 119 -1.15 -6.01 10.11
C TRP A 119 -1.27 -6.23 8.60
N HIS A 120 -2.47 -6.08 8.04
CA HIS A 120 -2.76 -6.38 6.64
C HIS A 120 -2.85 -5.15 5.72
N GLU A 121 -3.14 -3.98 6.30
CA GLU A 121 -3.33 -2.65 5.68
C GLU A 121 -4.38 -2.54 4.57
N ILE A 122 -4.71 -3.63 3.89
CA ILE A 122 -5.60 -3.70 2.74
C ILE A 122 -6.50 -4.92 2.87
N VAL A 123 -7.80 -4.70 2.76
CA VAL A 123 -8.83 -5.74 2.75
C VAL A 123 -9.71 -5.54 1.52
N ASN A 124 -9.81 -6.56 0.66
CA ASN A 124 -10.72 -6.55 -0.48
C ASN A 124 -12.01 -7.27 -0.09
N ASP A 125 -13.15 -6.58 -0.12
CA ASP A 125 -14.45 -7.14 0.28
C ASP A 125 -15.57 -6.76 -0.70
N THR A 126 -16.69 -7.48 -0.60
CA THR A 126 -17.98 -7.08 -1.16
C THR A 126 -18.95 -6.77 -0.02
N VAL A 127 -19.43 -5.53 0.04
CA VAL A 127 -20.41 -5.07 1.05
C VAL A 127 -21.67 -4.60 0.35
N GLY A 128 -22.82 -5.17 0.72
CA GLY A 128 -24.09 -4.76 0.10
C GLY A 128 -24.15 -4.96 -1.42
N GLY A 129 -23.33 -5.86 -1.98
CA GLY A 129 -23.22 -6.10 -3.42
C GLY A 129 -22.23 -5.18 -4.16
N GLN A 130 -21.57 -4.25 -3.46
CA GLN A 130 -20.55 -3.36 -4.01
C GLN A 130 -19.15 -3.87 -3.64
N ASN A 131 -18.26 -3.98 -4.63
CA ASN A 131 -16.85 -4.27 -4.37
C ASN A 131 -16.19 -3.04 -3.76
N VAL A 132 -15.45 -3.25 -2.67
CA VAL A 132 -14.75 -2.22 -1.92
C VAL A 132 -13.36 -2.71 -1.52
N THR A 133 -12.42 -1.78 -1.41
CA THR A 133 -11.12 -2.02 -0.79
C THR A 133 -11.03 -1.13 0.43
N ILE A 134 -10.85 -1.75 1.59
CA ILE A 134 -10.72 -1.08 2.88
C ILE A 134 -9.22 -0.98 3.14
N THR A 135 -8.72 0.25 3.26
CA THR A 135 -7.30 0.48 3.51
C THR A 135 -7.09 1.23 4.81
N TYR A 136 -6.09 0.81 5.57
CA TYR A 136 -5.56 1.54 6.70
C TYR A 136 -4.06 1.69 6.51
N SER A 137 -3.58 2.92 6.41
CA SER A 137 -2.15 3.25 6.41
C SER A 137 -1.93 4.30 7.48
N TYR A 138 -0.99 4.02 8.38
CA TYR A 138 -0.51 5.04 9.30
C TYR A 138 0.52 5.93 8.57
N ILE A 139 0.40 7.24 8.75
CA ILE A 139 1.53 8.14 8.61
C ILE A 139 2.10 8.30 10.03
N TRP A 140 3.31 7.79 10.27
CA TRP A 140 3.99 8.05 11.54
C TRP A 140 4.66 9.42 11.47
N GLN A 141 4.19 10.32 12.34
CA GLN A 141 4.99 11.42 12.81
C GLN A 141 5.48 11.01 14.21
N ASP A 142 6.79 10.79 14.37
CA ASP A 142 7.38 10.42 15.65
C ASP A 142 7.53 11.66 16.53
N ASP A 143 6.45 12.01 17.23
CA ASP A 143 6.49 13.02 18.29
C ASP A 143 5.65 12.62 19.50
N ALA A 144 5.91 13.27 20.64
CA ALA A 144 5.24 13.01 21.91
C ALA A 144 3.80 13.57 21.98
N GLN A 145 3.32 14.26 20.94
CA GLN A 145 2.01 14.91 20.92
C GLN A 145 0.99 14.19 20.03
N THR A 146 1.44 13.27 19.18
CA THR A 146 0.60 12.51 18.26
C THR A 146 -0.23 11.47 19.02
N PRO A 147 -1.58 11.53 18.98
CA PRO A 147 -2.42 10.56 19.66
C PRO A 147 -2.25 9.14 19.08
N HIS A 148 -1.85 8.19 19.93
CA HIS A 148 -1.79 6.78 19.56
C HIS A 148 -3.20 6.16 19.55
N ASN A 149 -3.47 5.28 18.59
CA ASN A 149 -4.74 4.55 18.45
C ASN A 149 -5.99 5.42 18.27
N GLN A 150 -5.84 6.63 17.70
CA GLN A 150 -6.97 7.48 17.35
C GLN A 150 -6.96 7.74 15.85
N PHE A 151 -8.11 7.55 15.20
CA PHE A 151 -8.32 8.07 13.86
C PHE A 151 -8.53 9.58 13.96
N SER A 152 -7.51 10.37 13.62
CA SER A 152 -7.62 11.83 13.53
C SER A 152 -7.91 12.22 12.08
N GLY A 153 -9.17 12.15 11.66
CA GLY A 153 -9.53 12.56 10.30
C GLY A 153 -11.02 12.47 10.00
N GLU A 154 -11.39 13.03 8.84
CA GLU A 154 -12.70 12.80 8.23
C GLU A 154 -12.55 11.83 7.06
N SER A 155 -13.49 10.88 6.95
CA SER A 155 -13.49 9.88 5.87
C SER A 155 -14.57 10.23 4.84
N GLN A 156 -14.16 10.35 3.57
CA GLN A 156 -15.06 10.63 2.46
C GLN A 156 -14.91 9.53 1.41
N GLN A 157 -16.04 8.97 0.98
CA GLN A 157 -16.08 7.95 -0.06
C GLN A 157 -16.36 8.58 -1.42
N PHE A 158 -15.62 8.13 -2.43
CA PHE A 158 -15.86 8.47 -3.83
C PHE A 158 -16.15 7.18 -4.60
N ILE A 159 -17.31 7.13 -5.27
CA ILE A 159 -17.68 5.98 -6.10
C ILE A 159 -17.39 6.37 -7.55
N HIS A 160 -16.41 5.71 -8.19
CA HIS A 160 -16.00 6.02 -9.57
C HIS A 160 -17.18 6.11 -10.54
N ALA A 161 -18.10 5.13 -10.51
CA ALA A 161 -19.26 5.12 -11.39
C ALA A 161 -20.23 6.31 -11.16
N GLU A 162 -20.25 6.89 -9.96
CA GLU A 162 -21.10 8.03 -9.63
C GLU A 162 -20.48 9.36 -10.05
N ILE A 163 -19.14 9.44 -10.14
CA ILE A 163 -18.41 10.66 -10.51
C ILE A 163 -18.03 10.69 -12.00
N GLU A 164 -17.88 9.53 -12.65
CA GLU A 164 -17.54 9.40 -14.07
C GLU A 164 -18.53 10.16 -14.98
N GLN A 165 -19.84 10.00 -14.77
CA GLN A 165 -20.88 10.66 -15.57
C GLN A 165 -20.99 12.17 -15.33
N PRO A 166 -21.11 12.67 -14.08
CA PRO A 166 -21.17 14.11 -13.83
C PRO A 166 -19.82 14.80 -14.01
N GLY A 167 -18.71 14.06 -14.03
CA GLY A 167 -17.34 14.54 -14.21
C GLY A 167 -16.78 15.31 -13.00
N ARG A 168 -17.63 15.79 -12.11
CA ARG A 168 -17.25 16.48 -10.86
C ARG A 168 -18.31 16.30 -9.77
N GLN A 169 -17.86 16.33 -8.53
CA GLN A 169 -18.72 16.41 -7.35
C GLN A 169 -18.06 17.26 -6.26
N GLU A 170 -18.77 18.26 -5.77
CA GLU A 170 -18.36 19.07 -4.62
C GLU A 170 -18.93 18.49 -3.32
N MET A 171 -18.16 18.61 -2.23
CA MET A 171 -18.60 18.19 -0.90
C MET A 171 -17.83 18.90 0.20
N GLU A 172 -18.45 18.97 1.38
CA GLU A 172 -17.81 19.45 2.60
C GLU A 172 -16.94 18.35 3.21
N TRP A 173 -15.74 18.70 3.66
CA TRP A 173 -14.80 17.83 4.36
C TRP A 173 -14.13 18.63 5.48
N GLY A 174 -14.61 18.44 6.71
CA GLY A 174 -14.25 19.20 7.88
C GLY A 174 -14.78 20.63 7.79
N ASP A 175 -13.85 21.57 7.85
CA ASP A 175 -14.07 23.00 7.76
C ASP A 175 -13.80 23.57 6.35
N ARG A 176 -13.61 22.69 5.34
CA ARG A 176 -13.35 23.09 3.95
C ARG A 176 -14.21 22.34 2.95
N THR A 177 -14.46 22.96 1.80
CA THR A 177 -15.07 22.31 0.63
C THR A 177 -13.98 21.68 -0.22
N ILE A 178 -14.24 20.48 -0.73
CA ILE A 178 -13.38 19.76 -1.68
C ILE A 178 -14.16 19.40 -2.94
N GLU A 179 -13.46 19.25 -4.05
CA GLU A 179 -13.99 18.84 -5.34
C GLU A 179 -13.35 17.52 -5.78
N ALA A 180 -14.16 16.50 -6.04
CA ALA A 180 -13.75 15.27 -6.69
C ALA A 180 -14.01 15.37 -8.19
N VAL A 181 -12.97 15.24 -9.01
CA VAL A 181 -13.04 15.42 -10.47
C VAL A 181 -12.62 14.13 -11.16
N TRP A 182 -13.40 13.69 -12.15
CA TRP A 182 -13.01 12.57 -13.01
C TRP A 182 -11.84 12.98 -13.91
N ASP A 183 -10.78 12.19 -13.90
CA ASP A 183 -9.66 12.30 -14.82
C ASP A 183 -9.74 11.19 -15.87
N GLU A 184 -10.04 11.58 -17.11
CA GLU A 184 -10.19 10.65 -18.25
C GLU A 184 -8.90 9.92 -18.59
N THR A 185 -7.73 10.54 -18.36
CA THR A 185 -6.44 9.97 -18.72
C THR A 185 -6.04 8.85 -17.76
N LEU A 186 -6.26 9.09 -16.47
CA LEU A 186 -5.98 8.16 -15.40
C LEU A 186 -7.15 7.20 -15.11
N SER A 187 -8.34 7.47 -15.70
CA SER A 187 -9.59 6.75 -15.44
C SER A 187 -9.88 6.65 -13.93
N THR A 188 -9.72 7.77 -13.23
CA THR A 188 -9.81 7.83 -11.77
C THR A 188 -10.27 9.20 -11.28
N ILE A 189 -10.42 9.34 -9.97
CA ILE A 189 -10.89 10.57 -9.33
C ILE A 189 -9.68 11.33 -8.77
N ILE A 190 -9.58 12.61 -9.09
CA ILE A 190 -8.64 13.56 -8.49
C ILE A 190 -9.41 14.44 -7.52
N VAL A 191 -8.98 14.47 -6.26
CA VAL A 191 -9.56 15.36 -5.24
C VAL A 191 -8.80 16.69 -5.20
N ARG A 192 -9.52 17.80 -5.14
CA ARG A 192 -8.97 19.17 -5.07
C ARG A 192 -9.59 19.92 -3.90
N ALA A 193 -8.83 20.81 -3.28
CA ALA A 193 -9.37 21.83 -2.39
C ALA A 193 -10.05 22.95 -3.20
N ASP A 194 -10.78 23.83 -2.52
CA ASP A 194 -11.43 25.03 -3.07
C ASP A 194 -10.45 25.98 -3.79
N ASP A 195 -9.20 26.04 -3.33
CA ASP A 195 -8.11 26.79 -3.96
C ASP A 195 -7.49 26.10 -5.19
N GLY A 196 -7.99 24.92 -5.55
CA GLY A 196 -7.53 24.10 -6.69
C GLY A 196 -6.31 23.22 -6.37
N THR A 197 -5.80 23.25 -5.15
CA THR A 197 -4.70 22.37 -4.71
C THR A 197 -5.16 20.92 -4.79
N ILE A 198 -4.42 20.07 -5.50
CA ILE A 198 -4.68 18.64 -5.51
C ILE A 198 -4.44 18.10 -4.11
N ILE A 199 -5.49 17.53 -3.52
CA ILE A 199 -5.40 16.81 -2.26
C ILE A 199 -4.89 15.42 -2.61
N PRO A 200 -3.73 15.00 -2.07
CA PRO A 200 -3.24 13.65 -2.25
C PRO A 200 -4.33 12.67 -1.80
N SER A 201 -4.89 11.96 -2.77
CA SER A 201 -5.89 10.93 -2.57
C SER A 201 -5.30 9.66 -3.17
N SER A 202 -5.29 8.59 -2.39
CA SER A 202 -4.94 7.28 -2.92
C SER A 202 -6.22 6.62 -3.39
N THR A 203 -6.25 6.14 -4.62
CA THR A 203 -7.30 5.23 -5.11
C THR A 203 -7.09 3.79 -4.59
N ALA A 204 -6.56 3.69 -3.36
CA ALA A 204 -5.80 2.57 -2.81
C ALA A 204 -4.50 2.31 -3.59
N PHE A 205 -3.45 3.06 -3.25
CA PHE A 205 -2.06 2.63 -3.40
C PHE A 205 -1.25 3.21 -2.23
N ALA A 206 -0.89 2.38 -1.25
CA ALA A 206 0.07 2.75 -0.21
C ALA A 206 1.48 2.35 -0.66
N PHE A 207 2.34 3.34 -0.88
CA PHE A 207 3.78 3.16 -0.72
C PHE A 207 4.15 3.87 0.59
N VAL A 208 4.47 3.11 1.64
CA VAL A 208 5.19 3.66 2.77
C VAL A 208 6.66 3.55 2.41
N TYR A 209 7.28 4.66 1.98
CA TYR A 209 8.73 4.82 2.01
C TYR A 209 9.09 5.51 3.32
N PRO A 210 9.45 4.78 4.39
CA PRO A 210 10.12 5.43 5.51
C PRO A 210 11.53 5.78 5.04
N ALA A 211 11.74 7.05 4.72
CA ALA A 211 13.09 7.60 4.65
C ALA A 211 13.54 7.87 6.09
N PHE A 212 14.43 7.03 6.61
CA PHE A 212 15.08 7.29 7.88
C PHE A 212 16.17 8.35 7.66
N PHE A 213 16.03 9.49 8.32
CA PHE A 213 17.08 10.49 8.42
C PHE A 213 17.73 10.36 9.80
N GLU A 214 19.05 10.24 9.85
CA GLU A 214 19.77 10.34 11.12
C GLU A 214 19.61 11.77 11.66
N SER A 215 19.14 11.88 12.91
CA SER A 215 19.14 13.16 13.62
C SER A 215 20.57 13.51 14.03
N ASN A 216 21.12 14.61 13.48
CA ASN A 216 22.34 15.22 13.98
C ASN A 216 22.13 15.87 15.36
#